data_AF-A0A0R2K6R4-F1
#
_entry.id   AF-A0A0R2K6R4-F1
#
_cell.length_a   1.000
_cell.length_b   1.000
_cell.length_c   1.000
_cell.angle_alpha   90.00
_cell.angle_beta   90.00
_cell.angle_gamma   90.00
#
_symmetry.space_group_name_H-M   'P 1'
#
loop_
_entity.id
_entity.type
_entity.pdbx_description
1 polymer ?
#
loop_
_entity_poly.entity_id
_entity_poly.type
_entity_poly.pdbx_seq_one_letter_code
_entity_poly.pdbx_strand_id
1 'polypeptide(L)'
;MELQSEIYQNRRQLKLSQADLAERMGVSEATINQWEQGEKYPTVENLIDLSNIFEITLDQLIRGTEQTVHNKEMTQQHLNGWDFLARYWWLIFAVGGFLFWILSRFS
;
A
#
# COMPACT_ATOMS: atom_id res chain seq x y z
N MET A 1 -8.38 -10.45 14.95
CA MET A 1 -7.82 -11.75 14.53
C MET A 1 -6.69 -11.56 13.53
N GLU A 2 -6.81 -10.62 12.58
CA GLU A 2 -5.75 -10.35 11.58
C GLU A 2 -4.43 -9.84 12.19
N LEU A 3 -4.46 -8.82 13.07
CA LEU A 3 -3.23 -8.28 13.69
C LEU A 3 -2.42 -9.33 14.47
N GLN A 4 -3.10 -10.17 15.27
CA GLN A 4 -2.44 -11.19 16.07
C GLN A 4 -1.68 -12.21 15.20
N SER A 5 -2.33 -12.65 14.12
CA SER A 5 -1.70 -13.52 13.15
C SER A 5 -0.54 -12.84 12.44
N GLU A 6 -0.66 -11.57 12.07
CA GLU A 6 0.43 -10.84 11.40
C GLU A 6 1.66 -10.71 12.30
N ILE A 7 1.48 -10.38 13.59
CA ILE A 7 2.60 -10.34 14.55
C ILE A 7 3.30 -11.70 14.64
N TYR A 8 2.53 -12.78 14.78
CA TYR A 8 3.07 -14.13 14.87
C TYR A 8 3.82 -14.54 13.58
N GLN A 9 3.22 -14.31 12.41
CA GLN A 9 3.82 -14.72 11.13
C GLN A 9 5.10 -13.94 10.84
N ASN A 10 5.09 -12.62 10.98
CA ASN A 10 6.26 -11.78 10.71
C ASN A 10 7.41 -12.10 11.68
N ARG A 11 7.12 -12.32 12.97
CA ARG A 11 8.13 -12.78 13.95
C ARG A 11 8.78 -14.11 13.51
N ARG A 12 7.97 -15.07 13.07
CA ARG A 12 8.44 -16.39 12.63
C ARG A 12 9.22 -16.32 11.31
N GLN A 13 8.85 -15.44 10.39
CA GLN A 13 9.59 -15.20 9.15
C GLN A 13 10.99 -14.65 9.43
N LEU A 14 11.11 -13.75 10.41
CA LEU A 14 12.39 -13.25 10.91
C LEU A 14 13.14 -14.25 11.81
N LYS A 15 12.58 -15.44 12.06
CA LYS A 15 13.12 -16.50 12.93
C LYS A 15 13.38 -16.03 14.38
N LEU A 16 12.61 -15.06 14.86
CA LEU A 16 12.71 -14.55 16.22
C LEU A 16 11.89 -15.42 17.19
N SER A 17 12.40 -15.67 18.38
CA SER A 17 11.59 -16.14 19.52
C SER A 17 10.72 -15.01 20.07
N GLN A 18 9.74 -15.32 20.93
CA GLN A 18 8.95 -14.28 21.60
C GLN A 18 9.85 -13.41 22.50
N ALA A 19 10.84 -14.02 23.16
CA ALA A 19 11.85 -13.32 23.94
C ALA A 19 12.70 -12.37 23.07
N ASP A 20 13.15 -12.79 21.88
CA ASP A 20 13.96 -11.92 21.00
C ASP A 20 13.17 -10.71 20.50
N LEU A 21 11.88 -10.91 20.16
CA LEU A 21 11.02 -9.81 19.76
C LEU A 21 10.73 -8.87 20.94
N ALA A 22 10.53 -9.42 22.14
CA ALA A 22 10.31 -8.65 23.35
C ALA A 22 11.50 -7.77 23.70
N GLU A 23 12.73 -8.29 23.57
CA GLU A 23 13.97 -7.53 23.76
C GLU A 23 14.07 -6.36 22.78
N ARG A 24 13.78 -6.59 21.49
CA ARG A 24 13.80 -5.54 20.46
C ARG A 24 12.73 -4.48 20.67
N MET A 25 11.56 -4.89 21.15
CA MET A 25 10.43 -4.01 21.44
C MET A 25 10.55 -3.29 22.80
N GLY A 26 11.50 -3.68 23.65
CA GLY A 26 11.62 -3.15 25.01
C GLY A 26 10.43 -3.51 25.92
N VAL A 27 9.76 -4.64 25.67
CA VAL A 27 8.61 -5.12 26.45
C VAL A 27 8.89 -6.51 27.04
N SER A 28 7.98 -7.02 27.87
CA SER A 28 8.10 -8.39 28.39
C SER A 28 7.65 -9.43 27.36
N GLU A 29 8.24 -10.63 27.41
CA GLU A 29 7.81 -11.77 26.58
C GLU A 29 6.31 -12.09 26.77
N ALA A 30 5.81 -11.96 28.01
CA ALA A 30 4.38 -12.10 28.30
C ALA A 30 3.52 -11.10 27.52
N THR A 31 4.02 -9.88 27.29
CA THR A 31 3.31 -8.86 26.50
C THR A 31 3.22 -9.28 25.03
N ILE A 32 4.31 -9.80 24.45
CA ILE A 32 4.30 -10.34 23.08
C ILE A 32 3.33 -11.52 22.97
N ASN A 33 3.38 -12.45 23.92
CA ASN A 33 2.45 -13.59 23.93
C ASN A 33 0.99 -13.14 24.01
N GLN A 34 0.66 -12.16 24.87
CA GLN A 34 -0.68 -11.60 24.96
C GLN A 34 -1.12 -10.92 23.65
N TRP A 35 -0.20 -10.29 22.92
CA TRP A 35 -0.50 -9.72 21.60
C TRP A 35 -0.77 -10.82 20.56
N GLU A 36 0.05 -11.86 20.51
CA GLU A 36 -0.12 -12.98 19.58
C GLU A 36 -1.37 -13.82 19.88
N GLN A 37 -1.80 -13.89 21.13
CA GLN A 37 -3.04 -14.55 21.54
C GLN A 37 -4.28 -13.65 21.43
N GLY A 38 -4.08 -12.33 21.26
CA GLY A 38 -5.18 -11.35 21.18
C GLY A 38 -5.83 -11.01 22.51
N GLU A 39 -5.20 -11.39 23.62
CA GLU A 39 -5.63 -11.03 24.98
C GLU A 39 -5.42 -9.54 25.27
N LYS A 40 -4.39 -8.95 24.66
CA LYS A 40 -4.07 -7.52 24.78
C LYS A 40 -3.73 -6.95 23.41
N TYR A 41 -4.07 -5.68 23.20
CA TYR A 41 -3.70 -4.96 21.98
C TYR A 41 -2.45 -4.10 22.21
N PRO A 42 -1.52 -4.03 21.22
CA PRO A 42 -0.41 -3.08 21.26
C PRO A 42 -0.91 -1.63 21.19
N THR A 43 -0.14 -0.68 21.74
CA THR A 43 -0.41 0.76 21.56
C THR A 43 -0.04 1.20 20.15
N VAL A 44 -0.41 2.42 19.77
CA VAL A 44 -0.06 2.98 18.45
C VAL A 44 1.46 3.04 18.26
N GLU A 45 2.20 3.43 19.29
CA GLU A 45 3.66 3.45 19.28
C GLU A 45 4.23 2.05 19.04
N ASN A 46 3.72 1.04 19.76
CA ASN A 46 4.17 -0.34 19.56
C ASN A 46 3.85 -0.86 18.16
N LEU A 47 2.73 -0.45 17.57
CA LEU A 47 2.39 -0.84 16.19
C LEU A 47 3.34 -0.21 15.18
N ILE A 48 3.76 1.04 15.40
CA ILE A 48 4.78 1.70 14.58
C ILE A 48 6.12 0.95 14.72
N ASP A 49 6.54 0.63 15.93
CA ASP A 49 7.78 -0.09 16.17
C ASP A 49 7.77 -1.50 15.57
N LEU A 50 6.66 -2.23 15.72
CA LEU A 50 6.47 -3.54 15.07
C LEU A 50 6.55 -3.40 13.54
N SER A 51 5.92 -2.38 12.96
CA SER A 51 5.98 -2.14 11.51
C SER A 51 7.41 -1.88 11.02
N ASN A 52 8.21 -1.16 11.81
CA ASN A 52 9.62 -0.90 11.51
C ASN A 52 10.47 -2.17 11.63
N ILE A 53 10.28 -2.98 12.68
CA ILE A 53 11.03 -4.22 12.90
C ILE A 53 10.70 -5.27 11.84
N PHE A 54 9.43 -5.35 11.43
CA PHE A 54 8.96 -6.30 10.41
C PHE A 54 9.15 -5.79 8.98
N GLU A 55 9.59 -4.54 8.80
CA GLU A 55 9.78 -3.90 7.49
C GLU A 55 8.52 -3.91 6.61
N ILE A 56 7.34 -3.77 7.23
CA ILE A 56 6.04 -3.69 6.56
C ILE A 56 5.32 -2.39 6.91
N THR A 57 4.30 -2.02 6.15
CA THR A 57 3.49 -0.84 6.50
C THR A 57 2.56 -1.12 7.67
N LEU A 58 2.16 -0.07 8.39
CA LEU A 58 1.16 -0.17 9.46
C LEU A 58 -0.18 -0.75 8.94
N ASP A 59 -0.55 -0.41 7.71
CA ASP A 59 -1.76 -0.94 7.07
C ASP A 59 -1.65 -2.45 6.84
N GLN A 60 -0.50 -2.94 6.35
CA GLN A 60 -0.22 -4.37 6.20
C GLN A 60 -0.27 -5.10 7.55
N LEU A 61 0.32 -4.50 8.60
CA LEU A 61 0.35 -5.09 9.94
C LEU A 61 -1.07 -5.22 10.54
N ILE A 62 -1.96 -4.25 10.31
CA ILE A 62 -3.29 -4.22 10.92
C ILE A 62 -4.33 -5.00 10.11
N ARG A 63 -4.34 -4.86 8.78
CA ARG A 63 -5.36 -5.41 7.85
C ARG A 63 -4.96 -6.73 7.21
N GLY A 64 -3.72 -7.16 7.44
CA GLY A 64 -3.14 -8.33 6.80
C GLY A 64 -2.75 -8.12 5.35
N THR A 65 -1.79 -8.93 4.91
CA THR A 65 -1.20 -8.81 3.56
C THR A 65 -2.20 -9.04 2.41
N GLU A 66 -3.26 -9.82 2.63
CA GLU A 66 -4.24 -10.16 1.58
C GLU A 66 -5.12 -8.96 1.15
N GLN A 67 -5.34 -7.97 2.03
CA GLN A 67 -6.15 -6.80 1.70
C GLN A 67 -5.36 -5.69 0.99
N THR A 68 -4.02 -5.76 1.00
CA THR A 68 -3.17 -4.69 0.45
C THR A 68 -3.07 -4.67 -1.07
N VAL A 69 -3.64 -5.66 -1.76
CA VAL A 69 -3.75 -5.63 -3.24
C VAL A 69 -4.77 -4.58 -3.72
N HIS A 70 -5.62 -4.05 -2.83
CA HIS A 70 -6.66 -3.07 -3.20
C HIS A 70 -6.36 -1.61 -2.85
N ASN A 71 -5.22 -1.32 -2.20
CA ASN A 71 -4.86 0.05 -1.78
C ASN A 71 -3.49 0.49 -2.28
N LYS A 72 -3.18 0.17 -3.54
CA LYS A 72 -2.06 0.76 -4.28
C LYS A 72 -2.51 1.99 -5.09
N GLU A 73 -3.28 2.89 -4.46
CA GLU A 73 -3.61 4.21 -5.02
C GLU A 73 -3.20 5.35 -4.09
N MET A 74 -1.98 5.31 -3.56
CA MET A 74 -1.33 6.54 -3.10
C MET A 74 0.13 6.50 -3.54
N THR A 75 0.49 7.45 -4.41
CA THR A 75 1.82 7.74 -4.96
C THR A 75 2.21 7.04 -6.27
N GLN A 76 1.49 7.33 -7.37
CA GLN A 76 2.11 7.58 -8.68
C GLN A 76 1.29 8.60 -9.47
N GLN A 77 1.51 9.90 -9.21
CA GLN A 77 1.22 10.92 -10.22
C GLN A 77 2.31 10.87 -11.29
N HIS A 78 2.17 9.94 -12.23
CA HIS A 78 2.78 10.08 -13.54
C HIS A 78 1.65 10.45 -14.49
N LEU A 79 1.50 11.74 -14.82
CA LEU A 79 0.62 12.18 -15.89
C LEU A 79 1.15 11.57 -17.19
N ASN A 80 0.62 10.42 -17.57
CA ASN A 80 1.00 9.76 -18.80
C ASN A 80 0.45 10.53 -20.00
N GLY A 81 1.17 10.52 -21.12
CA GLY A 81 0.72 11.13 -22.38
C GLY A 81 -0.65 10.63 -22.87
N TRP A 82 -1.13 9.50 -22.35
CA TRP A 82 -2.48 8.98 -22.58
C TRP A 82 -3.59 9.88 -22.02
N ASP A 83 -3.38 10.54 -20.87
CA ASP A 83 -4.35 11.51 -20.32
C ASP A 83 -4.45 12.78 -21.17
N PHE A 84 -3.31 13.21 -21.72
CA PHE A 84 -3.28 14.32 -22.66
C PHE A 84 -4.02 13.95 -23.96
N LEU A 85 -3.74 12.77 -24.53
CA LEU A 85 -4.44 12.28 -25.72
C LEU A 85 -5.95 12.16 -25.52
N ALA A 86 -6.39 11.67 -24.36
CA ALA A 86 -7.81 11.52 -24.04
C ALA A 86 -8.54 12.88 -23.96
N ARG A 87 -7.90 13.92 -23.41
CA ARG A 87 -8.48 15.27 -23.29
C ARG A 87 -8.54 16.01 -24.62
N TYR A 88 -7.61 15.73 -25.52
CA TYR A 88 -7.43 16.46 -26.78
C TYR A 88 -7.80 15.65 -28.03
N TRP A 89 -8.51 14.53 -27.88
CA TRP A 89 -8.97 13.71 -29.01
C TRP A 89 -9.76 14.50 -30.06
N TRP A 90 -10.55 15.49 -29.63
CA TRP A 90 -11.36 16.34 -30.50
C TRP A 90 -10.53 17.15 -31.51
N LEU A 91 -9.25 17.42 -31.23
CA LEU A 91 -8.36 18.12 -32.16
C LEU A 91 -8.15 17.34 -33.46
N ILE A 92 -8.21 16.00 -33.43
CA ILE A 92 -8.09 15.17 -34.63
C ILE A 92 -9.26 15.44 -35.59
N PHE A 93 -10.48 15.51 -35.05
CA PHE A 93 -11.67 15.85 -35.83
C PHE A 93 -11.66 17.30 -36.30
N ALA A 94 -11.23 18.24 -35.45
CA ALA A 94 -11.15 19.64 -35.81
C ALA A 94 -10.15 19.89 -36.96
N VAL A 95 -8.95 19.31 -36.87
CA VAL A 95 -7.91 19.42 -37.91
C VAL A 95 -8.31 18.68 -39.19
N GLY A 96 -8.88 17.48 -39.07
CA GLY A 96 -9.35 16.71 -40.22
C GLY A 96 -10.48 17.40 -40.98
N GLY A 97 -11.47 17.94 -40.25
CA GLY A 97 -12.56 18.73 -40.84
C GLY A 97 -12.05 20.01 -41.50
N PHE A 98 -11.07 20.68 -40.90
CA PHE A 98 -10.46 21.89 -41.47
C PHE A 98 -9.65 21.60 -42.76
N LEU A 99 -8.88 20.51 -42.78
CA LEU A 99 -8.14 20.08 -43.98
C LEU A 99 -9.09 19.63 -45.10
N PHE A 100 -10.14 18.88 -44.75
CA PHE A 100 -11.18 18.50 -45.70
C PHE A 100 -11.90 19.73 -46.28
N TRP A 101 -12.20 20.73 -45.43
CA TRP A 101 -12.80 21.99 -45.83
C TRP A 101 -11.91 22.84 -46.74
N ILE A 102 -10.59 22.82 -46.53
CA ILE A 102 -9.62 23.50 -47.40
C ILE A 102 -9.47 22.78 -48.75
N LEU A 103 -9.39 21.45 -48.75
CA LEU A 103 -9.26 20.66 -49.97
C LEU A 103 -10.52 20.74 -50.84
N SER A 104 -11.70 20.77 -50.21
CA SER A 104 -12.98 20.92 -50.93
C SER A 104 -13.19 22.31 -51.53
N ARG A 105 -12.37 23.31 -51.16
CA ARG A 105 -12.45 24.68 -51.69
C ARG A 105 -11.74 24.87 -53.04
N PHE A 106 -10.96 23.87 -53.48
CA PHE A 106 -10.23 23.90 -54.75
C PHE A 106 -10.72 22.88 -55.79
N SER A 107 -11.89 22.26 -55.56
CA SER A 107 -12.59 21.41 -56.54
C SER A 107 -13.91 22.02 -56.98
#